data_AF-A0A0V0GTL8-F1
#
_entry.id   AF-A0A0V0GTL8-F1
#
_cell.length_a   1.000
_cell.length_b   1.000
_cell.length_c   1.000
_cell.angle_alpha   90.00
_cell.angle_beta   90.00
_cell.angle_gamma   90.00
#
_symmetry.space_group_name_H-M   'P 1'
#
loop_
_entity.id
_entity.type
_entity.pdbx_description
1 polymer ?
#
loop_
_entity_poly.entity_id
_entity_poly.type
_entity_poly.pdbx_seq_one_letter_code
_entity_poly.pdbx_strand_id
1 'polypeptide(L)'
;MHCWGIKIGVEMDVYVVTSILSMYLNCVDCVSATRLFGLVENKNVVCWNAFISGMLRNGVEEVVLDVFKKMLLHEEPNEVTLVSVLSATANLKNVKFGRQVHGLIVKIELQSRTK
;
A
#
# COMPACT_ATOMS: atom_id res chain seq x y z
N MET A 1 -3.16 11.21 29.10
CA MET A 1 -4.56 10.81 28.78
C MET A 1 -5.05 11.40 27.46
N HIS A 2 -4.97 12.72 27.21
CA HIS A 2 -5.44 13.35 25.97
C HIS A 2 -4.78 12.82 24.67
N CYS A 3 -3.44 12.72 24.63
CA CYS A 3 -2.73 12.21 23.45
C CYS A 3 -3.05 10.73 23.14
N TRP A 4 -3.34 9.93 24.16
CA TRP A 4 -3.70 8.52 23.99
C TRP A 4 -5.10 8.38 23.39
N GLY A 5 -6.06 9.20 23.83
CA GLY A 5 -7.40 9.26 23.25
C GLY A 5 -7.40 9.69 21.78
N ILE A 6 -6.59 10.69 21.42
CA ILE A 6 -6.41 11.11 20.01
C ILE A 6 -5.82 9.97 19.19
N LYS A 7 -4.77 9.30 19.69
CA LYS A 7 -4.11 8.20 18.97
C LYS A 7 -5.07 7.03 18.72
N ILE A 8 -5.81 6.59 19.74
CA ILE A 8 -6.83 5.54 19.59
C ILE A 8 -7.90 5.97 18.58
N GLY A 9 -8.39 7.21 18.66
CA GLY A 9 -9.40 7.73 17.73
C GLY A 9 -8.94 7.66 16.26
N VAL A 10 -7.72 8.11 15.98
CA VAL A 10 -7.11 8.05 14.64
C VAL A 10 -6.89 6.60 14.19
N GLU A 11 -6.40 5.72 15.07
CA GLU A 11 -6.21 4.30 14.75
C GLU A 11 -7.54 3.59 14.44
N MET A 12 -8.60 3.88 15.20
CA MET A 12 -9.94 3.36 14.93
C MET A 12 -10.48 3.85 13.59
N ASP A 13 -10.29 5.12 13.26
CA ASP A 13 -10.73 5.70 11.99
C ASP A 13 -10.03 5.00 10.80
N VAL A 14 -8.71 4.84 10.87
CA VAL A 14 -7.95 4.12 9.83
C VAL A 14 -8.37 2.65 9.72
N TYR A 15 -8.70 1.98 10.83
CA TYR A 15 -9.19 0.60 10.81
C TYR A 15 -10.57 0.47 10.13
N VAL A 16 -11.50 1.35 10.48
CA VAL A 16 -12.85 1.39 9.88
C VAL A 16 -12.74 1.66 8.38
N VAL A 17 -11.96 2.68 8.00
CA VAL A 17 -11.67 3.00 6.60
C VAL A 17 -11.07 1.81 5.86
N THR A 18 -10.07 1.14 6.44
CA THR A 18 -9.40 0.00 5.80
C THR A 18 -10.34 -1.19 5.61
N SER A 19 -11.29 -1.37 6.54
CA SER A 19 -12.32 -2.40 6.44
C SER A 19 -13.31 -2.12 5.30
N ILE A 20 -13.79 -0.88 5.19
CA ILE A 20 -14.66 -0.44 4.09
C ILE A 20 -13.92 -0.51 2.75
N LEU A 21 -12.66 -0.09 2.72
CA LEU A 21 -11.80 -0.18 1.55
C LEU A 21 -11.67 -1.62 1.05
N SER A 22 -11.42 -2.55 1.97
CA SER A 22 -11.34 -3.98 1.68
C SER A 22 -12.67 -4.53 1.15
N MET A 23 -13.81 -4.07 1.69
CA MET A 23 -15.14 -4.43 1.19
C MET A 23 -15.32 -4.00 -0.27
N TYR A 24 -15.03 -2.75 -0.63
CA TYR A 24 -15.11 -2.30 -2.02
C TYR A 24 -14.21 -3.12 -2.95
N LEU A 25 -12.97 -3.40 -2.52
CA LEU A 25 -12.03 -4.20 -3.31
C LEU A 25 -12.47 -5.67 -3.43
N ASN A 26 -13.15 -6.24 -2.44
CA ASN A 26 -13.73 -7.58 -2.52
C ASN A 26 -14.94 -7.63 -3.49
N CYS A 27 -15.65 -6.52 -3.64
CA CYS A 27 -16.73 -6.35 -4.61
C CYS A 27 -16.24 -5.91 -6.01
N VAL A 28 -14.92 -5.85 -6.23
CA VAL A 28 -14.29 -5.39 -7.48
C VAL A 28 -14.61 -3.92 -7.83
N ASP A 29 -15.18 -3.15 -6.88
CA ASP A 29 -15.44 -1.72 -7.04
C ASP A 29 -14.17 -0.90 -6.76
N CYS A 30 -13.24 -0.96 -7.71
CA CYS A 30 -11.95 -0.28 -7.63
C CYS A 30 -12.09 1.25 -7.67
N VAL A 31 -13.18 1.77 -8.25
CA VAL A 31 -13.45 3.21 -8.36
C VAL A 31 -13.81 3.78 -6.99
N SER A 32 -14.78 3.17 -6.31
CA SER A 32 -15.15 3.58 -4.95
C SER A 32 -14.00 3.38 -3.97
N ALA A 33 -13.24 2.28 -4.11
CA ALA A 33 -12.04 2.05 -3.31
C ALA A 33 -11.00 3.16 -3.53
N THR A 34 -10.73 3.55 -4.78
CA THR A 34 -9.76 4.62 -5.10
C THR A 34 -10.20 5.97 -4.53
N ARG A 35 -11.49 6.29 -4.64
CA ARG A 35 -12.04 7.52 -4.06
C ARG A 35 -11.90 7.53 -2.55
N LEU A 36 -12.32 6.46 -1.88
CA LEU A 36 -12.21 6.35 -0.42
C LEU A 36 -10.75 6.47 0.00
N PHE A 37 -9.84 5.74 -0.64
CA PHE A 37 -8.41 5.82 -0.38
C PHE A 37 -7.89 7.26 -0.51
N GLY A 38 -8.33 8.02 -1.51
CA GLY A 38 -7.97 9.43 -1.69
C GLY A 38 -8.40 10.34 -0.54
N LEU A 39 -9.50 10.05 0.15
CA LEU A 39 -10.05 10.87 1.23
C LEU A 39 -9.36 10.68 2.60
N VAL A 40 -8.56 9.62 2.76
CA VAL A 40 -7.91 9.28 4.03
C VAL A 40 -6.64 10.10 4.18
N GLU A 41 -6.55 11.01 5.14
CA GLU A 41 -5.33 11.83 5.29
C GLU A 41 -4.18 11.04 5.92
N ASN A 42 -4.44 10.34 7.03
CA ASN A 42 -3.42 9.65 7.83
C ASN A 42 -3.42 8.14 7.55
N LYS A 43 -2.98 7.75 6.36
CA LYS A 43 -2.86 6.33 5.98
C LYS A 43 -1.64 5.71 6.64
N ASN A 44 -1.83 4.63 7.40
CA ASN A 44 -0.73 3.78 7.86
C ASN A 44 -0.41 2.67 6.83
N VAL A 45 0.70 1.95 7.05
CA VAL A 45 1.16 0.84 6.21
C VAL A 45 0.07 -0.21 5.92
N VAL A 46 -0.84 -0.46 6.87
CA VAL A 46 -1.94 -1.44 6.70
C VAL A 46 -2.96 -0.96 5.67
N CYS A 47 -3.34 0.33 5.72
CA CYS A 47 -4.24 0.93 4.75
C CYS A 47 -3.63 0.93 3.33
N TRP A 48 -2.35 1.30 3.20
CA TRP A 48 -1.61 1.23 1.93
C TRP A 48 -1.59 -0.19 1.37
N ASN A 49 -1.26 -1.18 2.21
CA ASN A 49 -1.17 -2.58 1.80
C ASN A 49 -2.52 -3.16 1.39
N ALA A 50 -3.58 -2.84 2.12
CA ALA A 50 -4.94 -3.26 1.78
C ALA A 50 -5.32 -2.75 0.38
N PHE A 51 -5.03 -1.48 0.09
CA PHE A 51 -5.30 -0.89 -1.22
C PHE A 51 -4.46 -1.55 -2.33
N ILE A 52 -3.13 -1.60 -2.15
CA ILE A 52 -2.20 -2.17 -3.13
C ILE A 52 -2.56 -3.63 -3.44
N SER A 53 -2.77 -4.45 -2.41
CA SER A 53 -3.06 -5.88 -2.58
C SER A 53 -4.41 -6.11 -3.25
N GLY A 54 -5.43 -5.32 -2.88
CA GLY A 54 -6.75 -5.44 -3.50
C GLY A 54 -6.77 -4.99 -4.96
N MET A 55 -6.05 -3.90 -5.31
CA MET A 55 -5.93 -3.45 -6.70
C MET A 55 -5.17 -4.48 -7.56
N LEU A 56 -4.10 -5.07 -7.03
CA LEU A 56 -3.39 -6.17 -7.68
C LEU A 56 -4.31 -7.37 -7.93
N ARG A 57 -5.05 -7.82 -6.91
CA ARG A 57 -5.99 -8.95 -7.02
C ARG A 57 -7.07 -8.69 -8.07
N ASN A 58 -7.47 -7.44 -8.25
CA ASN A 58 -8.50 -7.04 -9.21
C ASN A 58 -7.92 -6.73 -10.61
N GLY A 59 -6.63 -6.99 -10.85
CA GLY A 59 -6.00 -6.82 -12.16
C GLY A 59 -5.80 -5.37 -12.58
N VAL A 60 -5.57 -4.47 -11.61
CA VAL A 60 -5.34 -3.03 -11.83
C VAL A 60 -3.89 -2.66 -11.52
N GLU A 61 -2.95 -3.36 -12.16
CA GLU A 61 -1.51 -3.29 -11.82
C GLU A 61 -0.88 -1.92 -12.08
N GLU A 62 -1.34 -1.17 -13.08
CA GLU A 62 -0.80 0.18 -13.33
C GLU A 62 -1.02 1.10 -12.12
N VAL A 63 -2.20 1.02 -11.52
CA VAL A 63 -2.53 1.77 -10.30
C VAL A 63 -1.68 1.30 -9.13
N VAL A 64 -1.36 0.01 -9.03
CA VAL A 64 -0.45 -0.52 -7.99
C VAL A 64 0.90 0.19 -8.05
N LEU A 65 1.48 0.36 -9.25
CA LEU A 65 2.78 1.02 -9.39
C LEU A 65 2.71 2.51 -9.01
N ASP A 66 1.65 3.21 -9.38
CA ASP A 66 1.49 4.63 -9.05
C ASP A 66 1.20 4.88 -7.58
N VAL A 67 0.41 4.01 -6.95
CA VAL A 67 0.16 4.04 -5.50
C VAL A 67 1.46 3.74 -4.74
N PHE A 68 2.25 2.76 -5.18
CA PHE A 68 3.53 2.46 -4.55
C PHE A 68 4.49 3.67 -4.58
N LYS A 69 4.60 4.39 -5.71
CA LYS A 69 5.41 5.62 -5.78
C LYS A 69 4.94 6.67 -4.78
N LYS A 70 3.62 6.83 -4.59
CA LYS A 70 3.06 7.75 -3.59
C LYS A 70 3.38 7.27 -2.17
N MET A 71 3.27 5.97 -1.91
CA MET A 71 3.60 5.39 -0.61
C MET A 71 5.02 5.75 -0.19
N LEU A 72 6.01 5.62 -1.08
CA LEU A 72 7.42 5.94 -0.80
C LEU A 72 7.66 7.38 -0.32
N LEU A 73 6.72 8.30 -0.52
CA LEU A 73 6.80 9.69 -0.05
C LEU A 73 6.16 9.89 1.34
N HIS A 74 5.34 8.96 1.79
CA HIS A 74 4.48 9.12 2.97
C HIS A 74 4.65 8.00 4.01
N GLU A 75 5.06 6.80 3.62
CA GLU A 75 5.09 5.61 4.47
C GLU A 75 6.16 4.61 3.97
N GLU A 76 6.78 3.87 4.89
CA GLU A 76 7.78 2.86 4.50
C GLU A 76 7.09 1.58 4.00
N PRO A 77 7.48 1.06 2.81
CA PRO A 77 6.95 -0.20 2.32
C PRO A 77 7.48 -1.36 3.16
N ASN A 78 6.63 -2.36 3.39
CA ASN A 78 7.03 -3.60 4.03
C ASN A 78 7.03 -4.76 3.03
N GLU A 79 7.33 -5.97 3.50
CA GLU A 79 7.42 -7.18 2.67
C GLU A 79 6.15 -7.41 1.84
N VAL A 80 4.96 -7.18 2.43
CA VAL A 80 3.67 -7.32 1.73
C VAL A 80 3.57 -6.33 0.57
N THR A 81 3.98 -5.08 0.79
CA THR A 81 4.03 -4.07 -0.27
C THR A 81 4.96 -4.51 -1.40
N LEU A 82 6.18 -4.92 -1.06
CA LEU A 82 7.25 -5.21 -2.01
C LEU A 82 6.92 -6.44 -2.88
N VAL A 83 6.36 -7.50 -2.29
CA VAL A 83 5.89 -8.68 -3.02
C VAL A 83 4.74 -8.33 -3.97
N SER A 84 3.79 -7.52 -3.52
CA SER A 84 2.64 -7.10 -4.35
C SER A 84 3.11 -6.27 -5.56
N VAL A 85 4.03 -5.34 -5.34
CA VAL A 85 4.56 -4.47 -6.40
C VAL A 85 5.41 -5.28 -7.38
N LEU A 86 6.26 -6.20 -6.91
CA LEU A 86 7.01 -7.09 -7.80
C LEU A 86 6.06 -7.93 -8.68
N SER A 87 5.00 -8.48 -8.08
CA SER A 87 3.98 -9.24 -8.82
C SER A 87 3.31 -8.38 -9.89
N ALA A 88 2.94 -7.14 -9.55
CA ALA A 88 2.38 -6.18 -10.50
C ALA A 88 3.35 -5.90 -11.67
N THR A 89 4.64 -5.73 -11.39
CA THR A 89 5.65 -5.52 -12.46
C THR A 89 5.81 -6.73 -13.36
N ALA A 90 5.71 -7.94 -12.82
CA ALA A 90 5.79 -9.17 -13.59
C ALA A 90 4.58 -9.31 -14.52
N ASN A 91 3.37 -9.07 -14.02
CA ASN A 91 2.12 -9.08 -14.81
C ASN A 91 2.18 -8.07 -15.97
N LEU A 92 2.66 -6.86 -15.70
CA LEU A 92 2.84 -5.81 -16.72
C LEU A 92 4.05 -6.03 -17.64
N LYS A 93 4.88 -7.05 -17.39
CA LYS A 93 6.17 -7.28 -18.06
C LYS A 93 7.09 -6.05 -18.01
N ASN A 94 6.98 -5.23 -16.97
CA ASN A 94 7.74 -4.01 -16.79
C ASN A 94 9.09 -4.30 -16.11
N VAL A 95 10.01 -4.92 -16.85
CA VAL A 95 11.32 -5.35 -16.34
C VAL A 95 12.14 -4.18 -15.81
N LYS A 96 12.02 -2.99 -16.41
CA LYS A 96 12.73 -1.79 -15.96
C LYS A 96 12.33 -1.40 -14.54
N PHE A 97 11.03 -1.31 -14.27
CA PHE A 97 10.55 -0.98 -12.92
C PHE A 97 10.82 -2.13 -11.94
N GLY A 98 10.63 -3.38 -12.36
CA GLY A 98 10.96 -4.56 -11.54
C GLY A 98 12.40 -4.56 -11.04
N ARG A 99 13.38 -4.18 -11.87
CA ARG A 99 14.78 -4.03 -11.44
C ARG A 99 14.98 -2.91 -10.42
N GLN A 100 14.25 -1.80 -10.54
CA GLN A 100 14.32 -0.70 -9.56
C GLN A 100 13.79 -1.16 -8.19
N VAL A 101 12.65 -1.84 -8.19
CA VAL A 101 12.04 -2.40 -6.96
C VAL A 101 12.96 -3.45 -6.33
N HIS A 102 13.52 -4.35 -7.14
CA HIS A 102 14.50 -5.34 -6.64
C HIS A 102 15.73 -4.68 -6.00
N GLY A 103 16.31 -3.66 -6.64
CA GLY A 103 17.42 -2.91 -6.07
C GLY A 103 17.06 -2.20 -4.75
N LEU A 104 15.83 -1.69 -4.64
CA LEU A 104 15.32 -1.11 -3.39
C LEU A 104 15.23 -2.16 -2.27
N ILE A 105 14.73 -3.36 -2.56
CA ILE A 105 14.64 -4.47 -1.58
C ILE A 105 16.03 -4.80 -1.03
N VAL A 106 17.01 -5.01 -1.92
CA VAL A 106 18.39 -5.31 -1.52
C VAL A 106 18.96 -4.20 -0.64
N LYS A 107 18.70 -2.93 -0.99
CA LYS A 107 19.15 -1.79 -0.19
C LYS A 107 18.54 -1.79 1.22
N ILE A 108 17.24 -2.05 1.34
CA ILE A 108 16.54 -2.11 2.63
C ILE A 108 17.08 -3.25 3.50
N GLU A 109 17.29 -4.45 2.92
CA GLU A 109 17.85 -5.59 3.65
C GLU A 109 19.29 -5.36 4.14
N LEU A 110 20.12 -4.68 3.35
CA LEU A 110 21.46 -4.32 3.79
C LEU A 110 21.42 -3.34 4.96
N GLN A 111 20.49 -2.39 4.96
CA GLN A 111 20.31 -1.43 6.05
C GLN A 111 19.79 -2.08 7.33
N SER A 112 18.94 -3.11 7.24
CA SER A 112 18.44 -3.83 8.42
C SER A 112 19.52 -4.67 9.08
N ARG A 113 20.47 -5.24 8.32
CA ARG A 113 21.62 -6.00 8.85
C ARG A 113 22.66 -5.17 9.58
N THR A 114 22.68 -3.85 9.36
CA THR A 114 23.62 -2.92 10.00
C THR A 114 23.10 -2.30 11.30
N LYS A 115 21.89 -2.66 11.75
CA LYS A 115 21.31 -2.28 13.05
C LYS A 115 21.36 -3.45 14.02
#